data_AF-A0A6J6QBK1-F1
#
_entry.id   AF-A0A6J6QBK1-F1
#
_cell.length_a   1.000
_cell.length_b   1.000
_cell.length_c   1.000
_cell.angle_alpha   90.00
_cell.angle_beta   90.00
_cell.angle_gamma   90.00
#
_symmetry.space_group_name_H-M   'P 1'
#
loop_
_entity.id
_entity.type
_entity.pdbx_description
1 polymer ?
#
loop_
_entity_poly.entity_id
_entity_poly.type
_entity_poly.pdbx_seq_one_letter_code
_entity_poly.pdbx_strand_id
1 'polypeptide(L)' 'MGKGYAEGSAVEERLAALERGDDPLKPLDMGRAAVFGSTEANPERHFIGWADEVDADALFAAGEAWGIQVVRRGSR' A
#
# COMPACT_ATOMS: atom_id res chain seq x y z
N MET A 1 11.10 -31.23 -24.37
CA MET A 1 10.80 -31.89 -23.08
C MET A 1 12.05 -31.84 -22.22
N GLY A 2 12.10 -31.32 -21.00
CA GLY A 2 11.07 -30.76 -20.13
C GLY A 2 11.78 -29.92 -19.04
N LYS A 3 11.17 -28.80 -18.66
CA LYS A 3 11.62 -27.94 -17.56
C LYS A 3 11.44 -28.72 -16.25
N GLY A 4 12.48 -28.77 -15.44
CA GLY A 4 12.42 -29.33 -14.08
C GLY A 4 13.15 -28.39 -13.16
N TYR A 5 12.53 -27.24 -12.86
CA TYR A 5 12.93 -26.45 -11.70
C TYR A 5 12.62 -27.30 -10.48
N ALA A 6 13.64 -27.56 -9.67
CA ALA A 6 13.51 -28.15 -8.35
C ALA A 6 12.83 -27.14 -7.41
N GLU A 7 11.54 -26.91 -7.64
CA GLU A 7 10.64 -26.28 -6.70
C GLU A 7 10.13 -27.36 -5.75
N GLY A 8 10.91 -27.64 -4.70
CA GLY A 8 10.59 -28.69 -3.74
C GLY A 8 10.94 -28.37 -2.28
N SER A 9 11.30 -27.13 -1.95
CA SER A 9 11.63 -26.74 -0.57
C SER A 9 10.95 -25.46 -0.09
N ALA A 10 10.09 -24.83 -0.90
CA ALA A 10 9.40 -23.60 -0.54
C ALA A 10 7.87 -23.77 -0.33
N VAL A 11 7.36 -25.00 -0.48
CA VAL A 11 5.90 -25.27 -0.47
C VAL A 11 5.38 -25.72 0.90
N GLU A 12 6.22 -26.32 1.76
CA GLU A 12 5.76 -26.87 3.04
C GLU A 12 5.59 -25.83 4.17
N GLU A 13 6.20 -24.66 4.07
CA GLU A 13 6.08 -23.61 5.11
C GLU A 13 4.79 -22.77 5.00
N ARG A 14 4.02 -22.92 3.91
CA ARG A 14 2.84 -22.06 3.65
C ARG A 14 1.54 -22.55 4.30
N LEU A 15 1.46 -23.80 4.74
CA LEU A 15 0.19 -24.40 5.17
C LEU A 15 -0.04 -24.42 6.70
N ALA A 16 0.96 -24.11 7.52
CA ALA A 16 0.85 -24.19 8.98
C ALA A 16 0.32 -22.92 9.69
N ALA A 17 0.06 -21.83 8.96
CA ALA A 17 -0.38 -20.56 9.55
C ALA A 17 -1.92 -20.39 9.62
N LEU A 18 -2.70 -21.42 9.26
CA LEU A 18 -4.16 -21.33 9.14
C LEU A 18 -4.93 -21.61 10.45
N GLU A 19 -4.26 -21.99 11.55
CA GLU A 19 -4.91 -22.46 12.81
C GLU A 19 -4.69 -21.53 14.01
N ARG A 20 -4.56 -20.22 13.80
CA ARG A 20 -4.59 -19.25 14.89
C ARG A 20 -5.56 -18.16 14.48
N GLY A 21 -6.70 -18.08 15.16
CA GLY A 21 -7.75 -17.09 14.93
C GLY A 21 -7.27 -15.66 15.17
N ASP A 22 -6.44 -15.19 14.25
CA ASP A 22 -6.02 -13.82 14.04
C ASP A 22 -6.64 -13.46 12.69
N ASP A 23 -7.75 -12.72 12.70
CA ASP A 23 -8.34 -12.20 11.47
C ASP A 23 -7.22 -11.61 10.59
N PRO A 24 -6.86 -12.21 9.43
CA PRO A 24 -5.84 -11.65 8.54
C PRO A 24 -6.31 -10.32 7.89
N LEU A 25 -7.52 -9.89 8.25
CA LEU A 25 -8.21 -8.69 7.81
C LEU A 25 -8.17 -7.55 8.81
N LYS A 26 -7.61 -7.74 10.02
CA LYS A 26 -7.20 -6.57 10.80
C LYS A 26 -5.91 -6.08 10.15
N PRO A 27 -5.90 -4.95 9.41
CA PRO A 27 -4.64 -4.36 9.06
C PRO A 27 -3.91 -4.17 10.39
N LEU A 28 -2.80 -4.88 10.57
CA LEU A 28 -1.73 -4.46 11.50
C LEU A 28 -1.69 -2.94 11.37
N ASP A 29 -1.73 -2.22 12.49
CA ASP A 29 -1.72 -0.76 12.51
C ASP A 29 -0.41 -0.28 11.85
N MET A 30 -0.37 -0.30 10.52
CA MET A 30 0.83 -0.15 9.68
C MET A 30 1.19 1.34 9.54
N GLY A 31 0.67 2.17 10.45
CA GLY A 31 0.61 3.61 10.31
C GLY A 31 -0.37 4.04 9.23
N ARG A 32 -0.98 5.21 9.44
CA ARG A 32 -1.83 5.83 8.42
C ARG A 32 -0.99 6.16 7.18
N ALA A 33 -1.54 5.91 6.00
CA ALA A 33 -0.91 6.26 4.73
C ALA A 33 -1.21 7.72 4.40
N ALA A 34 -0.17 8.51 4.12
CA ALA A 34 -0.28 9.93 3.77
C ALA A 34 -0.14 10.12 2.26
N VAL A 35 -0.99 10.96 1.68
CA VAL A 35 -0.99 11.37 0.28
C VAL A 35 -0.30 12.72 0.15
N PHE A 36 0.75 12.75 -0.66
CA PHE A 36 1.47 13.95 -1.03
C PHE A 36 1.30 14.21 -2.52
N GLY A 37 1.28 15.47 -2.91
CA GLY A 37 1.21 15.86 -4.32
C GLY A 37 1.35 17.37 -4.48
N SER A 38 1.26 17.82 -5.71
CA SER A 38 1.22 19.23 -6.08
C SER A 38 -0.20 19.57 -6.54
N THR A 39 -0.67 20.77 -6.26
CA THR A 39 -2.01 21.27 -6.62
C THR A 39 -1.89 22.61 -7.32
N GLU A 40 -2.98 23.10 -7.92
CA GLU A 40 -2.98 24.42 -8.56
C GLU A 40 -2.59 25.55 -7.60
N ALA A 41 -3.05 25.45 -6.35
CA ALA A 41 -2.73 26.42 -5.31
C ALA A 41 -1.28 26.30 -4.80
N ASN A 42 -0.70 25.10 -4.84
CA ASN A 42 0.67 24.88 -4.39
C ASN A 42 1.41 23.89 -5.32
N PRO A 43 2.24 24.41 -6.25
CA PRO A 43 2.90 23.59 -7.26
C PRO A 43 4.01 22.71 -6.68
N GLU A 44 4.48 22.99 -5.46
CA GLU A 44 5.44 22.13 -4.75
C GLU A 44 4.75 20.91 -4.12
N ARG A 45 5.50 19.82 -3.97
CA ARG A 45 4.98 18.62 -3.32
C ARG A 45 4.69 18.90 -1.85
N HIS A 46 3.43 18.84 -1.47
CA HIS A 46 2.96 19.05 -0.11
C HIS A 46 2.00 17.93 0.30
N PHE A 47 1.68 17.91 1.59
CA PHE A 47 0.70 16.97 2.14
C PHE A 47 -0.70 17.40 1.72
N ILE A 48 -1.44 16.51 1.06
CA ILE A 48 -2.82 16.75 0.62
C ILE A 48 -3.80 16.18 1.66
N GLY A 49 -3.53 14.98 2.16
CA GLY A 49 -4.43 14.31 3.10
C GLY A 49 -3.99 12.88 3.42
N TRP A 50 -4.76 12.19 4.26
CA TRP A 50 -4.54 10.76 4.52
C TRP A 50 -5.27 9.92 3.47
N ALA A 51 -4.69 8.81 3.02
CA ALA A 51 -5.26 7.97 1.96
C ALA A 51 -6.57 7.27 2.36
N ASP A 52 -6.94 7.33 3.64
CA ASP A 52 -8.24 6.90 4.16
C ASP A 52 -9.33 7.97 4.00
N GLU A 53 -8.92 9.25 3.89
CA GLU A 53 -9.80 10.41 3.76
C GLU A 53 -9.82 10.98 2.34
N VAL A 54 -8.72 10.85 1.59
CA VAL A 54 -8.58 11.34 0.22
C VAL A 54 -8.16 10.22 -0.72
N ASP A 55 -8.84 10.15 -1.86
CA ASP A 55 -8.52 9.20 -2.92
C ASP A 55 -7.51 9.82 -3.90
N ALA A 56 -6.30 9.27 -3.91
CA ALA A 56 -5.20 9.73 -4.76
C ALA A 56 -5.53 9.63 -6.27
N ASP A 57 -6.26 8.59 -6.67
CA ASP A 57 -6.58 8.37 -8.08
C ASP A 57 -7.65 9.37 -8.54
N ALA A 58 -8.68 9.58 -7.71
CA ALA A 58 -9.73 10.57 -7.96
C ALA A 58 -9.15 11.99 -8.05
N LEU A 59 -8.23 12.36 -7.16
CA LEU A 59 -7.56 13.67 -7.19
C LEU A 59 -6.78 13.88 -8.51
N PHE A 60 -6.14 12.83 -9.01
CA PHE A 60 -5.43 12.89 -10.28
C PHE A 60 -6.38 12.93 -11.48
N ALA A 61 -7.42 12.09 -11.48
CA ALA A 61 -8.42 12.02 -12.54
C ALA A 61 -9.22 13.33 -12.67
N ALA A 62 -9.52 13.99 -11.55
CA ALA A 62 -10.16 15.30 -11.51
C ALA A 62 -9.22 16.45 -11.93
N GLY A 63 -7.90 16.19 -12.01
CA GLY A 63 -6.90 17.21 -12.30
C GLY A 63 -6.62 18.16 -11.14
N GLU A 64 -7.07 17.84 -9.93
CA GLU A 64 -6.87 18.68 -8.73
C GLU A 64 -5.46 18.56 -8.14
N ALA A 65 -4.83 17.40 -8.33
CA ALA A 65 -3.46 17.17 -7.92
C ALA A 65 -2.66 16.32 -8.90
N TRP A 66 -1.35 16.55 -8.96
CA TRP A 66 -0.40 15.81 -9.79
C TRP A 66 0.85 15.41 -9.00
N GLY A 67 1.64 14.50 -9.58
CA GLY A 67 2.84 13.99 -8.93
C GLY A 67 2.56 13.27 -7.61
N ILE A 68 1.41 12.59 -7.52
CA ILE A 68 0.90 12.03 -6.27
C ILE A 68 1.79 10.88 -5.77
N GLN A 69 2.10 10.90 -4.47
CA GLN A 69 2.89 9.89 -3.79
C GLN A 69 2.21 9.49 -2.47
N VAL A 70 1.95 8.20 -2.30
CA VAL A 70 1.41 7.65 -1.07
C VAL A 70 2.54 7.07 -0.23
N VAL A 71 2.71 7.59 0.99
CA VAL A 71 3.78 7.19 1.91
C VAL A 71 3.17 6.57 3.16
N ARG A 72 3.63 5.37 3.53
CA ARG A 72 3.30 4.72 4.80
C ARG A 72 4.48 4.87 5.75
N ARG A 73 4.29 5.53 6.89
CA ARG A 73 5.26 5.46 7.99
C ARG A 73 4.90 4.25 8.84
N GLY A 74 5.60 3.14 8.64
CA GLY A 74 5.57 2.05 9.61
C GLY A 74 6.03 2.58 10.96
N SER A 75 5.24 2.33 12.01
CA SER A 75 5.66 2.56 13.39
C SER A 75 6.90 1.70 13.66
N ARG A 76 8.00 2.32 14.08
CA ARG A 76 9.27 1.62 14.39
C ARG A 76 9.48 1.61 15.88
#